data_AF-A0A540KD17-F1
#
_entry.id   AF-A0A540KD17-F1
#
_cell.length_a   1.000
_cell.length_b   1.000
_cell.length_c   1.000
_cell.angle_alpha   90.00
_cell.angle_beta   90.00
_cell.angle_gamma   90.00
#
_symmetry.space_group_name_H-M   'P 1'
#
loop_
_entity.id
_entity.type
_entity.pdbx_description
1 polymer ?
#
loop_
_entity_poly.entity_id
_entity_poly.type
_entity_poly.pdbx_seq_one_letter_code
_entity_poly.pdbx_strand_id
1 'polypeptide(L)'
;MQLCRTSVLQTSQCPTSLQATLAKVKVDDFVFSGLDIAGNTTNIIKVAVTPAFVAQFPGINGLGISLTRLDLGLLHFQVNEGETLALAFASFSSPSPGRQILDFALFNNNLATELIAQTTFLDAAQIKKLKGVLGRTN
;
A
#
# COMPACT_ATOMS: atom_id res chain seq x y z
N MET A 1 -13.12 24.81 4.44
CA MET A 1 -12.60 23.46 4.14
C MET A 1 -13.53 22.48 4.84
N GLN A 2 -14.55 22.01 4.14
CA GLN A 2 -15.55 21.11 4.71
C GLN A 2 -14.96 19.70 4.65
N LEU A 3 -14.40 19.21 5.75
CA LEU A 3 -14.19 17.77 5.92
C LEU A 3 -15.54 17.08 5.66
N CYS A 4 -15.55 15.85 5.12
CA CYS A 4 -16.76 15.08 4.85
C CYS A 4 -17.44 14.62 6.15
N ARG A 5 -17.90 15.60 6.93
CA ARG A 5 -18.70 15.56 8.15
C ARG A 5 -19.48 16.87 8.21
N THR A 6 -20.44 17.01 7.31
CA THR A 6 -21.52 17.96 7.53
C THR A 6 -22.61 17.30 8.33
N SER A 7 -22.87 17.89 9.49
CA SER A 7 -24.09 17.71 10.27
C SER A 7 -25.31 17.55 9.37
N VAL A 8 -26.12 16.52 9.66
CA VAL A 8 -27.56 16.48 9.40
C VAL A 8 -27.95 16.73 7.93
N LEU A 9 -28.18 15.65 7.15
CA LEU A 9 -28.88 15.59 5.84
C LEU A 9 -28.07 15.49 4.53
N GLN A 10 -26.95 14.75 4.45
CA GLN A 10 -26.41 14.36 3.13
C GLN A 10 -25.69 12.99 3.16
N THR A 11 -26.48 11.93 2.97
CA THR A 11 -26.00 10.55 2.77
C THR A 11 -25.56 10.27 1.32
N SER A 12 -25.57 11.28 0.43
CA SER A 12 -25.43 11.09 -1.02
C SER A 12 -24.03 11.35 -1.59
N GLN A 13 -23.03 11.73 -0.77
CA GLN A 13 -21.71 12.17 -1.26
C GLN A 13 -20.51 11.40 -0.71
N CYS A 14 -20.72 10.31 0.03
CA CYS A 14 -19.61 9.43 0.44
C CYS A 14 -19.77 8.06 -0.26
N PRO A 15 -18.79 7.58 -1.05
CA PRO A 15 -18.84 6.23 -1.59
C PRO A 15 -18.98 5.20 -0.46
N THR A 16 -19.85 4.23 -0.69
CA THR A 16 -20.51 3.36 0.30
C THR A 16 -19.59 2.45 1.12
N SER A 17 -18.27 2.52 0.95
CA SER A 17 -17.31 1.62 1.58
C SER A 17 -16.78 2.08 2.94
N LEU A 18 -17.07 3.32 3.37
CA LEU A 18 -16.69 3.82 4.69
C LEU A 18 -17.88 4.54 5.32
N GLN A 19 -18.74 3.79 6.02
CA GLN A 19 -19.75 4.38 6.89
C GLN A 19 -19.01 5.17 7.98
N ALA A 20 -18.93 6.50 7.81
CA ALA A 20 -18.40 7.39 8.83
C ALA A 20 -19.33 7.34 10.04
N THR A 21 -19.01 6.49 11.01
CA THR A 21 -19.69 6.47 12.30
C THR A 21 -19.54 7.87 12.93
N LEU A 22 -20.60 8.37 13.56
CA LEU A 22 -20.65 9.67 14.21
C LEU A 22 -19.78 9.69 15.49
N ALA A 23 -18.47 9.52 15.33
CA ALA A 23 -17.50 9.57 16.42
C ALA A 23 -17.16 11.04 16.74
N LYS A 24 -17.06 11.41 18.01
CA LYS A 24 -16.58 12.73 18.42
C LYS A 24 -15.13 12.91 17.95
N VAL A 25 -14.92 13.77 16.95
CA VAL A 25 -13.61 14.03 16.36
C VAL A 25 -12.70 14.69 17.40
N LYS A 26 -11.46 14.21 17.50
CA LYS A 26 -10.42 14.74 18.38
C LYS A 26 -9.25 15.25 17.54
N VAL A 27 -8.39 16.07 18.17
CA VAL A 27 -7.17 16.58 17.54
C VAL A 27 -6.28 15.43 17.07
N ASP A 28 -6.22 14.35 17.85
CA ASP A 28 -5.43 13.15 17.55
C ASP A 28 -5.83 12.48 16.22
N ASP A 29 -7.07 12.69 15.74
CA ASP A 29 -7.51 12.14 14.45
C ASP A 29 -6.84 12.83 13.25
N PHE A 30 -6.23 14.00 13.45
CA PHE A 30 -5.56 14.82 12.44
C PHE A 30 -4.03 14.78 12.53
N VAL A 31 -3.47 14.03 13.47
CA VAL A 31 -2.02 13.91 13.65
C VAL A 31 -1.60 12.46 13.38
N PHE A 32 -0.64 12.27 12.48
CA PHE A 32 -0.07 10.95 12.19
C PHE A 32 1.45 10.96 12.39
N SER A 33 1.91 10.22 13.39
CA SER A 33 3.34 10.05 13.74
C SER A 33 3.81 8.61 13.48
N GLY A 34 3.35 8.02 12.37
CA GLY A 34 3.83 6.71 11.94
C GLY A 34 4.98 6.79 10.93
N LEU A 35 5.15 7.93 10.25
CA LEU A 35 6.12 8.08 9.16
C LEU A 35 7.55 8.34 9.64
N ASP A 36 7.72 8.88 10.85
CA ASP A 36 9.01 9.09 11.53
C ASP A 36 9.65 7.77 11.97
N ILE A 37 8.85 6.73 12.21
CA ILE A 37 9.34 5.41 12.59
C ILE A 37 9.87 4.65 11.37
N ALA A 38 11.14 4.27 11.39
CA ALA A 38 11.75 3.48 10.32
C ALA A 38 11.14 2.06 10.26
N GLY A 39 10.74 1.65 9.06
CA GLY A 39 10.29 0.29 8.80
C GLY A 39 11.45 -0.71 8.79
N ASN A 40 11.16 -1.97 9.08
CA ASN A 40 12.16 -3.03 9.11
C ASN A 40 12.55 -3.49 7.69
N THR A 41 13.80 -3.24 7.29
CA THR A 41 14.38 -3.63 5.99
C THR A 41 15.19 -4.94 6.04
N THR A 42 15.25 -5.66 7.16
CA THR A 42 15.92 -6.97 7.29
C THR A 42 15.04 -8.10 6.76
N ASN A 43 14.52 -7.96 5.54
CA ASN A 43 13.69 -8.95 4.86
C ASN A 43 14.26 -9.29 3.47
N ILE A 44 13.65 -10.28 2.81
CA ILE A 44 14.13 -10.81 1.52
C ILE A 44 14.16 -9.78 0.39
N ILE A 45 13.33 -8.74 0.45
CA ILE A 45 13.26 -7.65 -0.55
C ILE A 45 14.03 -6.39 -0.12
N LYS A 46 14.63 -6.37 1.07
CA LYS A 46 15.34 -5.24 1.68
C LYS A 46 14.56 -3.91 1.71
N VAL A 47 13.24 -3.96 1.83
CA VAL A 47 12.33 -2.81 1.70
C VAL A 47 11.23 -2.86 2.76
N ALA A 48 10.83 -1.69 3.27
CA ALA A 48 9.71 -1.52 4.19
C ALA A 48 8.80 -0.35 3.77
N VAL A 49 7.48 -0.59 3.70
CA VAL A 49 6.50 0.43 3.28
C VAL A 49 5.61 0.81 4.46
N THR A 50 5.52 2.09 4.77
CA THR A 50 4.64 2.62 5.83
C THR A 50 3.56 3.51 5.21
N PRO A 51 2.32 3.02 5.08
CA PRO A 51 1.22 3.80 4.52
C PRO A 51 0.53 4.68 5.55
N ALA A 52 0.24 5.91 5.17
CA ALA A 52 -0.69 6.83 5.82
C ALA A 52 -1.93 7.01 4.92
N PHE A 53 -2.66 5.91 4.70
CA PHE A 53 -3.94 5.91 3.96
C PHE A 53 -5.11 6.09 4.93
N VAL A 54 -6.33 6.26 4.41
CA VAL A 54 -7.55 6.48 5.23
C VAL A 54 -7.77 5.43 6.33
N ALA A 55 -7.27 4.20 6.14
CA ALA A 55 -7.34 3.14 7.14
C ALA A 55 -6.39 3.34 8.33
N GLN A 56 -5.23 3.97 8.11
CA GLN A 56 -4.21 4.27 9.14
C GLN A 56 -4.29 5.70 9.65
N PHE A 57 -4.76 6.62 8.81
CA PHE A 57 -4.90 8.04 9.09
C PHE A 57 -6.32 8.50 8.73
N PRO A 58 -7.30 8.39 9.64
CA PRO A 58 -8.68 8.75 9.36
C PRO A 58 -8.89 10.23 9.00
N GLY A 59 -8.00 11.13 9.46
CA GLY A 59 -8.07 12.57 9.23
C GLY A 59 -7.97 13.02 7.77
N ILE A 60 -7.45 12.18 6.87
CA ILE A 60 -7.40 12.46 5.42
C ILE A 60 -8.64 12.01 4.66
N ASN A 61 -9.64 11.42 5.34
CA ASN A 61 -10.88 11.01 4.71
C ASN A 61 -11.63 12.22 4.10
N GLY A 62 -11.97 12.13 2.82
CA GLY A 62 -12.63 13.21 2.08
C GLY A 62 -11.73 14.35 1.61
N LEU A 63 -10.42 14.31 1.90
CA LEU A 63 -9.46 15.33 1.41
C LEU A 63 -8.85 14.99 0.05
N GLY A 64 -9.02 13.76 -0.43
CA GLY A 64 -8.50 13.35 -1.74
C GLY A 64 -6.97 13.17 -1.77
N ILE A 65 -6.30 13.09 -0.61
CA ILE A 65 -4.84 12.95 -0.52
C ILE A 65 -4.44 11.80 0.39
N SER A 66 -3.29 11.19 0.13
CA SER A 66 -2.60 10.31 1.09
C SER A 66 -1.09 10.35 0.90
N LEU A 67 -0.36 9.80 1.88
CA LEU A 67 1.09 9.73 1.90
C LEU A 67 1.55 8.30 2.20
N THR A 68 2.67 7.90 1.62
CA THR A 68 3.42 6.73 2.04
C THR A 68 4.88 7.08 2.20
N ARG A 69 5.50 6.42 3.17
CA ARG A 69 6.94 6.20 3.16
C ARG A 69 7.19 4.97 2.28
N LEU A 70 7.94 5.16 1.20
CA LEU A 70 8.12 4.30 0.01
C LEU A 70 6.96 4.30 -1.02
N ASP A 71 7.32 4.29 -2.31
CA ASP A 71 6.49 4.66 -3.49
C ASP A 71 5.23 3.79 -3.72
N LEU A 72 4.32 4.24 -4.60
CA LEU A 72 4.10 3.59 -5.91
C LEU A 72 2.75 3.91 -6.68
N GLY A 73 2.82 4.36 -7.97
CA GLY A 73 1.78 4.37 -9.05
C GLY A 73 1.92 3.30 -10.19
N LEU A 74 1.82 3.65 -11.51
CA LEU A 74 2.05 2.76 -12.71
C LEU A 74 3.23 1.80 -12.52
N LEU A 75 3.39 0.67 -13.23
CA LEU A 75 4.54 -0.22 -12.98
C LEU A 75 5.88 0.55 -12.97
N HIS A 76 6.54 0.54 -11.82
CA HIS A 76 7.84 1.16 -11.57
C HIS A 76 8.51 0.40 -10.43
N PHE A 77 9.73 0.80 -10.13
CA PHE A 77 10.59 0.16 -9.18
C PHE A 77 11.43 1.22 -8.48
N GLN A 78 11.85 0.91 -7.26
CA GLN A 78 12.85 1.68 -6.54
C GLN A 78 14.01 0.73 -6.23
N VAL A 79 15.23 1.17 -6.53
CA VAL A 79 16.46 0.45 -6.20
C VAL A 79 17.36 1.41 -5.44
N ASN A 80 17.85 0.96 -4.29
CA ASN A 80 18.89 1.66 -3.57
C ASN A 80 20.25 1.15 -4.06
N GLU A 81 20.97 1.98 -4.80
CA GLU A 81 22.33 1.66 -5.27
C GLU A 81 23.41 2.00 -4.22
N GLY A 82 23.06 2.75 -3.17
CA GLY A 82 23.97 3.11 -2.09
C GLY A 82 24.08 2.03 -1.01
N GLU A 83 25.16 2.10 -0.23
CA GLU A 83 25.40 1.18 0.90
C GLU A 83 24.63 1.56 2.18
N THR A 84 24.07 2.77 2.22
CA THR A 84 23.32 3.30 3.37
C THR A 84 21.81 3.16 3.18
N LEU A 85 21.05 3.19 4.27
CA LEU A 85 19.58 3.20 4.21
C LEU A 85 19.06 4.42 3.42
N ALA A 86 18.24 4.16 2.41
CA ALA A 86 17.55 5.18 1.63
C ALA A 86 16.09 5.35 2.09
N LEU A 87 15.57 6.56 1.97
CA LEU A 87 14.22 6.94 2.38
C LEU A 87 13.54 7.73 1.25
N ALA A 88 12.34 7.33 0.88
CA ALA A 88 11.48 8.04 -0.05
C ALA A 88 10.09 8.30 0.57
N PHE A 89 9.50 9.43 0.22
CA PHE A 89 8.11 9.77 0.52
C PHE A 89 7.35 9.94 -0.79
N ALA A 90 6.17 9.33 -0.88
CA ALA A 90 5.27 9.46 -2.01
C ALA A 90 3.93 10.03 -1.55
N SER A 91 3.36 10.91 -2.37
CA SER A 91 2.04 11.51 -2.14
C SER A 91 1.11 11.11 -3.27
N PHE A 92 -0.12 10.78 -2.93
CA PHE A 92 -1.14 10.36 -3.88
C PHE A 92 -2.35 11.27 -3.83
N SER A 93 -2.98 11.49 -4.98
CA SER A 93 -4.26 12.19 -5.11
C SER A 93 -5.47 11.29 -4.83
N SER A 94 -5.30 10.30 -3.95
CA SER A 94 -6.36 9.41 -3.47
C SER A 94 -6.12 9.10 -2.00
N PRO A 95 -7.16 9.08 -1.15
CA PRO A 95 -7.03 8.69 0.27
C PRO A 95 -6.80 7.17 0.44
N SER A 96 -6.97 6.38 -0.62
CA SER A 96 -6.81 4.93 -0.63
C SER A 96 -6.31 4.44 -2.00
N PRO A 97 -5.05 4.70 -2.38
CA PRO A 97 -4.49 4.39 -3.70
C PRO A 97 -4.30 2.89 -3.96
N GLY A 98 -4.40 2.05 -2.93
CA GLY A 98 -4.10 0.62 -3.03
C GLY A 98 -2.60 0.34 -3.15
N ARG A 99 -2.20 -0.93 -3.01
CA ARG A 99 -0.81 -1.37 -3.19
C ARG A 99 -0.80 -2.78 -3.79
N GLN A 100 -0.14 -2.93 -4.93
CA GLN A 100 0.08 -4.23 -5.55
C GLN A 100 1.56 -4.36 -5.89
N ILE A 101 2.25 -5.25 -5.17
CA ILE A 101 3.65 -5.57 -5.46
C ILE A 101 3.64 -6.73 -6.46
N LEU A 102 4.17 -6.50 -7.65
CA LEU A 102 4.09 -7.45 -8.77
C LEU A 102 4.68 -8.82 -8.40
N ASP A 103 5.84 -8.85 -7.75
CA ASP A 103 6.52 -10.11 -7.40
C ASP A 103 5.68 -10.97 -6.45
N PHE A 104 5.02 -10.35 -5.46
CA PHE A 104 4.09 -11.05 -4.57
C PHE A 104 2.83 -11.48 -5.31
N ALA A 105 2.29 -10.61 -6.17
CA ALA A 105 1.10 -10.89 -6.97
C ALA A 105 1.32 -12.00 -8.00
N LEU A 106 2.55 -12.23 -8.47
CA LEU A 106 2.90 -13.28 -9.43
C LEU A 106 3.39 -14.57 -8.77
N PHE A 107 4.23 -14.49 -7.74
CA PHE A 107 4.93 -15.65 -7.20
C PHE A 107 4.61 -15.97 -5.73
N ASN A 108 3.97 -15.06 -4.98
CA ASN A 108 3.52 -15.32 -3.60
C ASN A 108 1.99 -15.44 -3.49
N ASN A 109 1.42 -16.28 -4.34
CA ASN A 109 -0.02 -16.53 -4.41
C ASN A 109 -0.30 -18.04 -4.59
N ASN A 110 -1.55 -18.41 -4.87
CA ASN A 110 -1.99 -19.79 -5.09
C ASN A 110 -2.20 -20.17 -6.57
N LEU A 111 -1.77 -19.33 -7.52
CA LEU A 111 -1.89 -19.59 -8.94
C LEU A 111 -1.02 -20.78 -9.35
N ALA A 112 -1.59 -21.61 -10.23
CA ALA A 112 -0.89 -22.75 -10.80
C ALA A 112 0.36 -22.28 -11.56
N THR A 113 1.45 -23.03 -11.40
CA THR A 113 2.72 -22.75 -12.08
C THR A 113 2.58 -22.65 -13.60
N GLU A 114 1.65 -23.41 -14.19
CA GLU A 114 1.33 -23.35 -15.62
C GLU A 114 0.75 -22.01 -16.07
N LEU A 115 -0.12 -21.39 -15.27
CA LEU A 115 -0.70 -20.08 -15.60
C LEU A 115 0.36 -18.97 -15.54
N ILE A 116 1.28 -19.07 -14.58
CA ILE A 116 2.40 -18.14 -14.48
C ILE A 116 3.36 -18.36 -15.66
N ALA A 117 3.61 -19.60 -16.08
CA ALA A 117 4.43 -19.89 -17.24
C ALA A 117 3.86 -19.30 -18.54
N GLN A 118 2.54 -19.39 -18.74
CA GLN A 118 1.88 -18.81 -19.92
C GLN A 118 1.93 -17.28 -19.97
N THR A 119 1.93 -16.63 -18.81
CA THR A 119 1.87 -15.16 -18.72
C THR A 119 3.25 -14.51 -18.64
N THR A 120 4.23 -15.21 -18.07
CA THR A 120 5.60 -14.70 -17.88
C THR A 120 6.60 -15.27 -18.87
N PHE A 121 6.24 -16.31 -19.62
CA PHE A 121 7.12 -17.07 -20.52
C PHE A 121 8.35 -17.68 -19.83
N LEU A 122 8.30 -17.85 -18.51
CA LEU A 122 9.35 -18.50 -17.71
C LEU A 122 9.16 -20.02 -17.67
N ASP A 123 10.26 -20.76 -17.50
CA ASP A 123 10.20 -22.20 -17.31
C ASP A 123 9.65 -22.58 -15.92
N ALA A 124 9.06 -23.77 -15.80
CA ALA A 124 8.45 -24.22 -14.56
C ALA A 124 9.46 -24.35 -13.40
N ALA A 125 10.74 -24.59 -13.68
CA ALA A 125 11.77 -24.72 -12.65
C ALA A 125 12.15 -23.36 -12.07
N GLN A 126 12.27 -22.33 -12.90
CA GLN A 126 12.48 -20.93 -12.55
C GLN A 126 11.29 -20.41 -11.74
N ILE A 127 10.06 -20.70 -12.16
CA ILE A 127 8.86 -20.28 -11.42
C ILE A 127 8.85 -20.92 -10.03
N LYS A 128 9.10 -22.23 -9.93
CA LYS A 128 9.20 -22.92 -8.62
C LYS A 128 10.30 -22.33 -7.74
N LYS A 129 11.44 -21.95 -8.33
CA LYS A 129 12.52 -21.26 -7.62
C LYS A 129 12.08 -19.89 -7.09
N LEU A 130 11.45 -19.07 -7.93
CA LEU A 130 10.96 -17.73 -7.56
C LEU A 130 9.87 -17.80 -6.48
N LYS A 131 8.95 -18.75 -6.63
CA LYS A 131 7.96 -19.10 -5.60
C LYS A 131 8.62 -19.52 -4.29
N GLY A 132 9.64 -20.38 -4.36
CA GLY A 132 10.40 -20.83 -3.20
C GLY A 132 11.07 -19.69 -2.43
N VAL A 133 11.65 -18.70 -3.14
CA VAL A 133 12.23 -17.49 -2.53
C VAL A 133 11.20 -16.69 -1.72
N LEU A 134 9.94 -16.68 -2.17
CA LEU A 134 8.84 -15.99 -1.49
C LEU A 134 8.05 -16.90 -0.52
N GLY A 135 8.51 -18.13 -0.27
CA GLY A 135 7.88 -19.07 0.68
C GLY A 135 6.72 -19.89 0.12
N ARG A 136 6.64 -20.05 -1.21
CA ARG A 136 5.58 -20.79 -1.90
C ARG A 136 6.13 -22.03 -2.62
N THR A 137 5.36 -23.12 -2.66
CA THR A 137 5.81 -24.43 -3.18
C THR A 137 4.93 -25.03 -4.29
N ASN A 138 3.77 -24.42 -4.58
CA ASN A 138 2.80 -24.89 -5.57
C ASN A 138 3.13 -24.43 -6.99
#